data_AF-A0A1D2N5X8-F1
#
_entry.id   AF-A0A1D2N5X8-F1
#
_cell.length_a   1.000
_cell.length_b   1.000
_cell.length_c   1.000
_cell.angle_alpha   90.00
_cell.angle_beta   90.00
_cell.angle_gamma   90.00
#
_symmetry.space_group_name_H-M   'P 1'
#
loop_
_entity.id
_entity.type
_entity.pdbx_description
1 polymer ?
#
loop_
_entity_poly.entity_id
_entity_poly.type
_entity_poly.pdbx_seq_one_letter_code
_entity_poly.pdbx_strand_id
1 'polypeptide(L)'
;MKPIKSVCFPNISQILGIICQFLLLEYGSPYANRLGESYTEFLIAVSYCLISTVLLLACYLLSKNTYILIRSSIYEIAFNIVASILYFSSSSYLAYALVTRLYVDYVRIPFFQVYPALTAAYVSFKINLMSIER
;
A
#
# COMPACT_ATOMS: atom_id res chain seq x y z
N MET A 1 8.67 -26.46 19.72
CA MET A 1 8.37 -25.02 19.52
C MET A 1 9.41 -24.44 18.57
N LYS A 2 9.07 -24.28 17.28
CA LYS A 2 9.95 -23.62 16.29
C LYS A 2 9.63 -22.11 16.29
N PRO A 3 10.64 -21.25 16.14
CA PRO A 3 10.53 -19.85 16.51
C PRO A 3 9.71 -19.05 15.49
N ILE A 4 8.97 -18.09 16.03
CA ILE A 4 8.08 -17.10 15.42
C ILE A 4 8.91 -16.05 14.65
N LYS A 5 9.94 -16.48 13.90
CA LYS A 5 10.88 -15.56 13.22
C LYS A 5 10.38 -15.02 11.88
N SER A 6 9.39 -15.66 11.26
CA SER A 6 8.93 -15.23 9.93
C SER A 6 7.92 -14.07 9.96
N VAL A 7 7.30 -13.78 11.11
CA VAL A 7 6.20 -12.82 11.21
C VAL A 7 6.65 -11.47 11.79
N CYS A 8 7.79 -11.44 12.50
CA CYS A 8 8.30 -10.22 13.14
C CYS A 8 9.06 -9.29 12.18
N PHE A 9 9.45 -9.76 10.99
CA PHE A 9 10.00 -8.86 9.98
C PHE A 9 8.88 -8.37 9.09
N PRO A 10 8.52 -7.07 9.14
CA PRO A 10 7.65 -6.51 8.13
C PRO A 10 8.34 -6.71 6.77
N ASN A 11 7.65 -7.37 5.84
CA ASN A 11 8.10 -7.49 4.48
C ASN A 11 8.33 -6.07 3.92
N ILE A 12 9.31 -5.88 3.03
CA ILE A 12 9.68 -4.56 2.49
C ILE A 12 8.46 -3.79 1.96
N SER A 13 7.49 -4.49 1.37
CA SER A 13 6.24 -3.94 0.85
C SER A 13 5.33 -3.36 1.95
N GLN A 14 5.31 -3.94 3.15
CA GLN A 14 4.55 -3.44 4.30
C GLN A 14 5.18 -2.17 4.87
N ILE A 15 6.51 -2.13 4.98
CA ILE A 15 7.23 -0.92 5.43
C ILE A 15 6.97 0.22 4.45
N LEU A 16 7.05 -0.05 3.14
CA LEU A 16 6.70 0.91 2.09
C LEU A 16 5.25 1.37 2.21
N GLY A 17 4.31 0.46 2.50
CA GLY A 17 2.90 0.81 2.74
C GLY A 17 2.72 1.80 3.89
N ILE A 18 3.40 1.59 5.02
CA ILE A 18 3.34 2.50 6.19
C ILE A 18 3.93 3.88 5.85
N ILE A 19 5.09 3.90 5.18
CA ILE A 19 5.72 5.16 4.75
C ILE A 19 4.80 5.91 3.78
N CYS A 20 4.16 5.19 2.86
CA CYS A 20 3.23 5.74 1.89
C CYS A 20 1.97 6.32 2.58
N GLN A 21 1.39 5.59 3.53
CA GLN A 21 0.25 6.05 4.33
C GLN A 21 0.59 7.36 5.05
N PHE A 22 1.78 7.44 5.66
CA PHE A 22 2.25 8.64 6.34
C PHE A 22 2.46 9.81 5.36
N LEU A 23 3.12 9.56 4.22
CA LEU A 23 3.32 10.57 3.19
C LEU A 23 1.99 11.12 2.66
N LEU A 24 1.01 10.26 2.41
CA LEU A 24 -0.31 10.68 1.92
C LEU A 24 -1.04 11.52 2.98
N LEU A 25 -1.00 11.13 4.25
CA LEU A 25 -1.66 11.90 5.31
C LEU A 25 -1.01 13.26 5.52
N GLU A 26 0.32 13.33 5.49
CA GLU A 26 1.06 14.58 5.76
C GLU A 26 1.02 15.53 4.55
N TYR A 27 1.31 15.02 3.35
CA TYR A 27 1.43 15.86 2.14
C TYR A 27 0.14 15.88 1.30
N GLY A 28 -0.71 14.87 1.40
CA GLY A 28 -1.93 14.73 0.61
C GLY A 28 -3.17 15.34 1.28
N SER A 29 -3.23 15.46 2.61
CA SER A 29 -4.34 16.09 3.34
C SER A 29 -4.76 17.47 2.80
N PRO A 30 -3.83 18.44 2.57
CA PRO A 30 -4.20 19.75 2.01
C PRO A 30 -4.67 19.71 0.55
N TYR A 31 -4.34 18.65 -0.19
CA TYR A 31 -4.68 18.47 -1.60
C TYR A 31 -5.75 17.39 -1.82
N ALA A 32 -6.32 16.82 -0.77
CA ALA A 32 -7.29 15.72 -0.83
C ALA A 32 -8.53 16.10 -1.67
N ASN A 33 -9.05 17.33 -1.48
CA ASN A 33 -10.16 17.86 -2.27
C ASN A 33 -9.82 18.03 -3.77
N ARG A 34 -8.54 18.22 -4.11
CA ARG A 34 -8.05 18.40 -5.49
C ARG A 34 -7.75 17.08 -6.16
N LEU A 35 -7.16 16.11 -5.46
CA LEU A 35 -6.95 14.75 -5.98
C LEU A 35 -8.26 13.95 -6.06
N GLY A 36 -9.24 14.28 -5.20
CA GLY A 36 -10.56 13.63 -5.19
C GLY A 36 -10.47 12.16 -4.82
N GLU A 37 -11.43 11.38 -5.32
CA GLU A 37 -11.58 9.94 -5.03
C GLU A 37 -10.31 9.11 -5.28
N SER A 38 -9.43 9.51 -6.23
CA SER A 38 -8.17 8.78 -6.47
C SER A 38 -7.25 8.72 -5.25
N TYR A 39 -7.26 9.77 -4.43
CA TYR A 39 -6.49 9.81 -3.18
C TYR A 39 -7.10 8.86 -2.14
N THR A 40 -8.42 8.89 -2.00
CA THR A 40 -9.17 8.07 -1.05
C THR A 40 -9.03 6.58 -1.37
N GLU A 41 -9.17 6.18 -2.64
CA GLU A 41 -9.03 4.79 -3.10
C GLU A 41 -7.62 4.24 -2.81
N PHE A 42 -6.59 5.04 -3.07
CA PHE A 42 -5.21 4.64 -2.78
C PHE A 42 -4.96 4.50 -1.26
N LEU A 43 -5.52 5.41 -0.45
CA LEU A 43 -5.42 5.36 1.01
C LEU A 43 -6.14 4.14 1.60
N ILE A 44 -7.31 3.80 1.05
CA ILE A 44 -8.08 2.60 1.43
C ILE A 44 -7.29 1.34 1.07
N ALA A 45 -6.71 1.27 -0.13
CA ALA A 45 -5.90 0.13 -0.55
C ALA A 45 -4.70 -0.12 0.39
N VAL A 46 -3.99 0.95 0.78
CA VAL A 46 -2.89 0.86 1.75
C VAL A 46 -3.37 0.41 3.13
N SER A 47 -4.48 0.97 3.61
CA SER A 47 -5.08 0.62 4.90
C SER A 47 -5.56 -0.83 4.93
N TYR A 48 -6.15 -1.32 3.83
CA TYR A 48 -6.63 -2.70 3.71
C TYR A 48 -5.49 -3.71 3.81
N CYS A 49 -4.32 -3.38 3.23
CA CYS A 49 -3.11 -4.21 3.36
C CYS A 49 -2.59 -4.24 4.81
N LEU A 50 -2.58 -3.10 5.51
CA LEU A 50 -2.18 -3.08 6.93
C LEU A 50 -3.14 -3.89 7.81
N ILE A 51 -4.44 -3.70 7.62
CA ILE A 51 -5.48 -4.41 8.39
C ILE A 51 -5.40 -5.92 8.14
N SER A 52 -5.23 -6.37 6.89
CA SER A 52 -5.14 -7.80 6.59
C SER A 52 -3.93 -8.44 7.29
N THR A 53 -2.81 -7.73 7.38
CA THR A 53 -1.60 -8.24 8.05
C THR A 53 -1.75 -8.31 9.56
N VAL A 54 -2.42 -7.33 10.17
CA VAL A 54 -2.77 -7.35 11.60
C VAL A 54 -3.77 -8.47 11.89
N LEU A 55 -4.73 -8.72 10.99
CA LEU A 55 -5.70 -9.80 11.12
C LEU A 55 -5.03 -11.17 11.04
N LEU A 56 -4.11 -11.36 10.10
CA LEU A 56 -3.27 -12.56 10.00
C LEU A 56 -2.47 -12.76 11.29
N LEU A 57 -1.82 -11.71 11.79
CA LEU A 57 -1.07 -11.73 13.06
C LEU A 57 -1.96 -12.10 14.26
N ALA A 58 -3.15 -11.50 14.37
CA ALA A 58 -4.11 -11.79 15.43
C ALA A 58 -4.60 -13.25 15.37
N CYS A 59 -4.90 -13.75 14.16
CA CYS A 59 -5.27 -15.15 13.93
C CYS A 59 -4.16 -16.13 14.35
N TYR A 60 -2.88 -15.77 14.13
CA TYR A 60 -1.75 -16.58 14.60
C TYR A 60 -1.60 -16.58 16.12
N LEU A 61 -1.95 -15.48 16.80
CA LEU A 61 -1.82 -15.35 18.25
C LEU A 61 -2.95 -16.06 19.01
N LEU A 62 -4.18 -16.04 18.49
CA LEU A 62 -5.35 -16.54 19.22
C LEU A 62 -5.53 -18.06 19.25
N SER A 63 -4.90 -18.86 18.37
CA SER A 63 -5.25 -20.28 18.29
C SER A 63 -4.12 -21.25 17.92
N LYS A 64 -3.82 -22.17 18.84
CA LYS A 64 -2.94 -23.34 18.61
C LYS A 64 -3.57 -24.37 17.65
N ASN A 65 -4.90 -24.39 17.52
CA ASN A 65 -5.64 -25.35 16.67
C ASN A 65 -5.83 -24.84 15.23
N THR A 66 -5.87 -23.52 15.02
CA THR A 66 -5.99 -22.93 13.66
C THR A 66 -4.65 -22.94 12.90
N TYR A 67 -3.56 -23.24 13.59
CA TYR A 67 -2.20 -23.35 13.04
C TYR A 67 -2.06 -24.42 11.94
N ILE A 68 -2.95 -25.42 11.91
CA ILE A 68 -2.96 -26.51 10.93
C ILE A 68 -3.86 -26.17 9.72
N LEU A 69 -4.97 -25.44 9.92
CA LEU A 69 -5.88 -25.02 8.85
C LEU A 69 -5.40 -23.78 8.09
N ILE A 70 -4.75 -22.82 8.76
CA ILE A 70 -4.13 -21.65 8.12
C ILE A 70 -2.83 -22.02 7.39
N ARG A 71 -2.21 -23.15 7.75
CA ARG A 71 -0.94 -23.65 7.18
C ARG A 71 -1.01 -23.95 5.68
N SER A 72 -2.20 -24.02 5.10
CA SER A 72 -2.40 -24.33 3.70
C SER A 72 -2.74 -23.08 2.90
N SER A 73 -1.78 -22.15 2.81
CA SER A 73 -1.45 -21.25 1.67
C SER A 73 -2.52 -20.35 1.02
N ILE A 74 -3.78 -20.78 0.92
CA ILE A 74 -4.84 -20.16 0.12
C ILE A 74 -5.27 -18.80 0.65
N TYR A 75 -5.33 -18.59 1.97
CA TYR A 75 -5.75 -17.30 2.51
C TYR A 75 -4.70 -16.22 2.29
N GLU A 76 -3.43 -16.51 2.53
CA GLU A 76 -2.34 -15.56 2.32
C GLU A 76 -2.20 -15.21 0.83
N ILE A 77 -2.30 -16.21 -0.05
CA ILE A 77 -2.28 -16.01 -1.50
C ILE A 77 -3.50 -15.23 -1.99
N ALA A 78 -4.71 -15.58 -1.55
CA ALA A 78 -5.94 -14.88 -1.96
C ALA A 78 -5.92 -13.42 -1.52
N PHE A 79 -5.50 -13.14 -0.28
CA PHE A 79 -5.35 -11.76 0.20
C PHE A 79 -4.28 -10.99 -0.57
N ASN A 80 -3.16 -11.63 -0.91
CA ASN A 80 -2.09 -11.00 -1.67
C ASN A 80 -2.49 -10.71 -3.12
N ILE A 81 -3.25 -11.60 -3.77
CA ILE A 81 -3.80 -11.39 -5.12
C ILE A 81 -4.85 -10.27 -5.10
N VAL A 82 -5.76 -10.25 -4.13
CA VAL A 82 -6.77 -9.19 -4.02
C VAL A 82 -6.09 -7.85 -3.76
N ALA A 83 -5.11 -7.81 -2.85
CA ALA A 83 -4.30 -6.64 -2.61
C ALA A 83 -3.58 -6.17 -3.88
N SER A 84 -2.92 -7.06 -4.63
CA SER A 84 -2.18 -6.67 -5.84
C SER A 84 -3.07 -6.07 -6.93
N ILE A 85 -4.29 -6.60 -7.13
CA ILE A 85 -5.27 -6.05 -8.08
C ILE A 85 -5.76 -4.66 -7.62
N LEU A 86 -6.14 -4.53 -6.35
CA LEU A 86 -6.58 -3.26 -5.76
C LEU A 86 -5.49 -2.20 -5.84
N TYR A 87 -4.24 -2.58 -5.56
CA TYR A 87 -3.08 -1.69 -5.65
C TYR A 87 -2.76 -1.30 -7.09
N PHE A 88 -2.85 -2.23 -8.05
CA PHE A 88 -2.62 -1.92 -9.46
C PHE A 88 -3.64 -0.93 -10.00
N SER A 89 -4.92 -1.14 -9.65
CA SER A 89 -6.01 -0.23 -10.00
C SER A 89 -5.81 1.15 -9.36
N SER A 90 -5.57 1.19 -8.05
CA SER A 90 -5.41 2.45 -7.30
C SER A 90 -4.18 3.24 -7.74
N SER A 91 -3.06 2.56 -8.01
CA SER A 91 -1.82 3.20 -8.49
C SER A 91 -2.01 3.81 -9.89
N SER A 92 -2.68 3.09 -10.79
CA SER A 92 -3.01 3.61 -12.13
C SER A 92 -3.92 4.83 -12.06
N TYR A 93 -4.91 4.79 -11.17
CA TYR A 93 -5.86 5.89 -10.99
C TYR A 93 -5.20 7.13 -10.35
N LEU A 94 -4.36 6.93 -9.33
CA LEU A 94 -3.56 7.99 -8.71
C LEU A 94 -2.59 8.61 -9.72
N ALA A 95 -1.88 7.81 -10.53
CA ALA A 95 -0.96 8.31 -11.55
C ALA A 95 -1.68 9.18 -12.59
N TYR A 96 -2.87 8.76 -13.03
CA TYR A 96 -3.70 9.56 -13.94
C TYR A 96 -4.13 10.89 -13.30
N ALA A 97 -4.57 10.88 -12.04
CA ALA A 97 -4.95 12.08 -11.30
C ALA A 97 -3.78 13.05 -11.09
N LEU A 98 -2.58 12.53 -10.81
CA LEU A 98 -1.36 13.34 -10.66
C LEU A 98 -0.98 14.04 -11.96
N VAL A 99 -0.96 13.32 -13.08
CA VAL A 99 -0.58 13.88 -14.39
C VAL A 99 -1.62 14.89 -14.89
N THR A 100 -2.91 14.65 -14.66
CA THR A 100 -3.97 15.54 -15.18
C THR A 100 -4.19 16.77 -14.30
N ARG A 101 -4.16 16.64 -12.98
CA ARG A 101 -4.47 17.73 -12.05
C ARG A 101 -3.22 18.39 -11.49
N LEU A 102 -2.30 17.59 -10.95
CA LEU A 102 -1.20 18.07 -10.14
C LEU A 102 0.00 18.55 -10.98
N TYR A 103 0.16 18.04 -12.21
CA TYR A 103 1.18 18.51 -13.16
C TYR A 103 1.01 19.98 -13.54
N VAL A 104 -0.25 20.44 -13.69
CA VAL A 104 -0.55 21.84 -14.03
C VAL A 104 -0.13 22.79 -12.91
N ASP A 105 -0.35 22.40 -11.65
CA ASP A 105 0.05 23.19 -10.48
C ASP A 105 1.56 23.13 -10.24
N TYR A 106 2.20 21.98 -10.51
CA TYR A 106 3.66 21.83 -10.46
C TYR A 106 4.41 22.79 -11.39
N VAL A 107 3.87 23.06 -12.58
CA VAL A 107 4.46 24.01 -13.54
C VAL A 107 4.25 25.46 -13.11
N ARG A 108 3.23 25.75 -12.30
CA ARG A 108 2.83 27.11 -11.93
C ARG A 108 3.46 27.60 -10.61
N ILE A 109 3.83 26.68 -9.70
CA ILE A 109 4.34 27.00 -8.36
C ILE A 109 5.77 26.47 -8.22
N PRO A 110 6.80 27.35 -8.08
CA PRO A 110 8.16 26.88 -7.78
C PRO A 110 8.20 26.25 -6.38
N PHE A 111 8.95 25.14 -6.23
CA PHE A 111 9.10 24.35 -4.99
C PHE A 111 7.92 23.48 -4.55
N PHE A 112 7.12 22.97 -5.48
CA PHE A 112 6.03 22.05 -5.15
C PHE A 112 6.52 20.60 -4.86
N GLN A 113 6.90 20.33 -3.59
CA GLN A 113 7.47 19.04 -3.15
C GLN A 113 6.45 17.87 -3.10
N VAL A 114 5.15 18.17 -3.15
CA VAL A 114 4.07 17.17 -3.07
C VAL A 114 4.03 16.29 -4.32
N TYR A 115 4.26 16.87 -5.50
CA TYR A 115 4.25 16.14 -6.78
C TYR A 115 5.31 15.04 -6.86
N PRO A 116 6.62 15.30 -6.59
CA PRO A 116 7.63 14.26 -6.59
C PRO A 116 7.46 13.26 -5.44
N ALA A 117 6.92 13.68 -4.28
CA ALA A 117 6.67 12.80 -3.15
C ALA A 117 5.61 11.73 -3.47
N LEU A 118 4.45 12.14 -4.02
CA LEU A 118 3.43 11.19 -4.47
C LEU A 118 3.88 10.38 -5.68
N THR A 119 4.68 10.97 -6.57
CA THR A 119 5.25 10.25 -7.72
C THR A 119 6.19 9.14 -7.28
N ALA A 120 7.05 9.40 -6.30
CA ALA A 120 7.93 8.39 -5.71
C ALA A 120 7.11 7.26 -5.05
N ALA A 121 6.04 7.60 -4.33
CA ALA A 121 5.18 6.62 -3.66
C ALA A 121 4.56 5.59 -4.64
N TYR A 122 3.97 6.04 -5.76
CA TYR A 122 3.37 5.10 -6.71
C TYR A 122 4.42 4.33 -7.54
N VAL A 123 5.57 4.94 -7.86
CA VAL A 123 6.66 4.30 -8.61
C VAL A 123 7.40 3.25 -7.77
N SER A 124 7.72 3.55 -6.51
CA SER A 124 8.36 2.62 -5.59
C SER A 124 7.50 1.37 -5.36
N PHE A 125 6.18 1.51 -5.39
CA PHE A 125 5.27 0.39 -5.26
C PHE A 125 5.20 -0.45 -6.55
N LYS A 126 5.15 0.19 -7.72
CA LYS A 126 5.18 -0.50 -9.03
C LYS A 126 6.43 -1.37 -9.20
N ILE A 127 7.58 -0.88 -8.74
CA ILE A 127 8.86 -1.60 -8.83
C ILE A 127 8.85 -2.87 -7.97
N ASN A 128 8.20 -2.84 -6.80
CA ASN A 128 8.13 -3.99 -5.90
C ASN A 128 7.34 -5.16 -6.53
N LEU A 129 6.28 -4.85 -7.28
CA LEU A 129 5.48 -5.84 -8.01
C LEU A 129 6.29 -6.54 -9.12
N MET A 130 7.12 -5.79 -9.84
CA MET A 130 7.98 -6.35 -10.90
C MET A 130 9.11 -7.24 -10.34
N SER A 131 9.44 -7.09 -9.05
CA SER A 131 10.41 -7.95 -8.35
C SER A 131 9.79 -9.24 -7.81
N ILE A 132 8.45 -9.35 -7.73
CA ILE A 132 7.72 -10.57 -7.34
C ILE A 132 7.49 -11.51 -8.54
N GLU A 133 7.56 -10.98 -9.76
CA GLU A 133 7.50 -11.75 -11.02
C GLU A 133 8.87 -12.34 -11.45
N ARG A 134 9.94 -12.16 -10.65
CA ARG A 134 11.28 -12.72 -10.92
C ARG A 134 11.76 -13.69 -9.85
#